data_AF-A0A2N1SYL9-F1
#
_entry.id   AF-A0A2N1SYL9-F1
#
_cell.length_a   1.000
_cell.length_b   1.000
_cell.length_c   1.000
_cell.angle_alpha   90.00
_cell.angle_beta   90.00
_cell.angle_gamma   90.00
#
_symmetry.space_group_name_H-M   'P 1'
#
loop_
_entity.id
_entity.type
_entity.pdbx_description
1 polymer ?
#
loop_
_entity_poly.entity_id
_entity_poly.type
_entity_poly.pdbx_seq_one_letter_code
_entity_poly.pdbx_strand_id
1 'polypeptide(L)'
;MATLIQFRRDTAANWVSSNPTLAQGELGLELDTNNYKIGNGSSAWNSLAYYQFSPEVLMMLMSLQPSDPSPPPVGMMRLYAKSVTGRTLPKYIGSSGLDSFLQPFLARNKIGYWCPPGSATTIPGVLGYTAPTVVGTATARTVSVVNQLTRMRRLGYVSATTTGSLASIRVAAAQITTGNGSGLGGFFKITRFAISDAATVANARMFIGVSSTTSAPTNVEPSTLLNCIGVGHGAANSNLFIYYGGSAAQTPIDLGVNFPANTLSADVYELSLFAPPNVAGTVYYEVTRLNTGHIATGTLTGSGVALPSSNTLMTYMWAYRTNNTTALAVGIDLISDYIETDS
;
A
#
# COMPACT_ATOMS: atom_id res chain seq x y z
N MET A 1 22.84 -59.45 20.56
CA MET A 1 21.42 -59.19 20.22
C MET A 1 21.13 -57.74 20.54
N ALA A 2 20.50 -57.00 19.63
CA ALA A 2 20.04 -55.66 19.94
C ALA A 2 18.73 -55.76 20.74
N THR A 3 18.62 -55.02 21.85
CA THR A 3 17.38 -54.91 22.60
C THR A 3 16.42 -54.00 21.82
N LEU A 4 15.30 -54.55 21.36
CA LEU A 4 14.20 -53.76 20.79
C LEU A 4 13.39 -53.17 21.93
N ILE A 5 13.48 -51.85 22.12
CA ILE A 5 12.70 -51.13 23.12
C ILE A 5 11.37 -50.73 22.51
N GLN A 6 10.29 -51.09 23.20
CA GLN A 6 8.93 -50.79 22.80
C GLN A 6 8.29 -49.78 23.74
N PHE A 7 7.96 -48.58 23.25
CA PHE A 7 7.21 -47.59 24.03
C PHE A 7 5.73 -47.96 24.12
N ARG A 8 5.08 -47.50 25.20
CA ARG A 8 3.64 -47.67 25.40
C ARG A 8 2.89 -46.88 24.32
N ARG A 9 1.93 -47.51 23.66
CA ARG A 9 1.26 -46.96 22.47
C ARG A 9 -0.16 -47.49 22.31
N ASP A 10 -1.04 -46.67 21.77
CA ASP A 10 -2.43 -47.00 21.45
C ASP A 10 -3.05 -45.93 20.51
N THR A 11 -4.31 -46.08 20.11
CA THR A 11 -5.07 -45.02 19.42
C THR A 11 -5.41 -43.87 20.37
N ALA A 12 -5.56 -42.65 19.84
CA ALA A 12 -5.95 -41.48 20.64
C ALA A 12 -7.25 -41.72 21.43
N ALA A 13 -8.24 -42.40 20.82
CA ALA A 13 -9.50 -42.75 21.48
C ALA A 13 -9.33 -43.71 22.66
N ASN A 14 -8.45 -44.71 22.54
CA ASN A 14 -8.17 -45.67 23.61
C ASN A 14 -7.37 -45.02 24.75
N TRP A 15 -6.44 -44.12 24.44
CA TRP A 15 -5.73 -43.36 25.46
C TRP A 15 -6.66 -42.44 26.26
N VAL A 16 -7.61 -41.76 25.60
CA VAL A 16 -8.58 -40.89 26.26
C VAL A 16 -9.54 -41.68 27.16
N SER A 17 -10.00 -42.86 26.71
CA SER A 17 -10.92 -43.71 27.47
C SER A 17 -10.25 -44.44 28.63
N SER A 18 -9.03 -44.96 28.44
CA SER A 18 -8.27 -45.60 29.51
C SER A 18 -7.73 -44.58 30.52
N ASN A 19 -7.43 -43.36 30.06
CA ASN A 19 -6.89 -42.24 30.83
C ASN A 19 -5.82 -42.61 31.89
N PRO A 20 -4.76 -43.37 31.55
CA PRO A 20 -3.81 -43.84 32.55
C PRO A 20 -2.87 -42.72 33.04
N THR A 21 -2.35 -42.86 34.26
CA THR A 21 -1.22 -42.05 34.76
C THR A 21 0.10 -42.70 34.31
N LEU A 22 0.88 -41.97 33.51
CA LEU A 22 2.20 -42.41 33.06
C LEU A 22 3.27 -42.04 34.09
N ALA A 23 4.28 -42.91 34.27
CA ALA A 23 5.40 -42.65 35.16
C ALA A 23 6.21 -41.43 34.72
N GLN A 24 6.98 -40.84 35.64
CA GLN A 24 7.79 -39.66 35.32
C GLN A 24 8.81 -39.99 34.21
N GLY A 25 8.74 -39.25 33.10
CA GLY A 25 9.58 -39.48 31.92
C GLY A 25 9.12 -40.61 31.00
N GLU A 26 8.02 -41.30 31.30
CA GLU A 26 7.47 -42.36 30.45
C GLU A 26 6.83 -41.76 29.18
N LEU A 27 7.24 -42.27 28.01
CA LEU A 27 6.72 -41.85 26.72
C LEU A 27 5.47 -42.68 26.33
N GLY A 28 4.36 -42.00 26.04
CA GLY A 28 3.15 -42.60 25.48
C GLY A 28 2.87 -42.09 24.07
N LEU A 29 2.63 -42.99 23.12
CA LEU A 29 2.46 -42.69 21.69
C LEU A 29 1.02 -42.89 21.22
N GLU A 30 0.47 -41.93 20.49
CA GLU A 30 -0.77 -42.09 19.71
C GLU A 30 -0.43 -42.59 18.30
N LEU A 31 -0.96 -43.75 17.92
CA LEU A 31 -0.60 -44.41 16.66
C LEU A 31 -1.28 -43.82 15.42
N ASP A 32 -2.35 -43.04 15.62
CA ASP A 32 -3.26 -42.54 14.58
C ASP A 32 -3.18 -41.02 14.38
N THR A 33 -2.41 -40.31 15.20
CA THR A 33 -2.34 -38.83 15.18
C THR A 33 -0.92 -38.28 15.09
N ASN A 34 0.12 -39.13 15.14
CA ASN A 34 1.54 -38.73 15.26
C ASN A 34 1.86 -37.88 16.50
N ASN A 35 1.00 -37.90 17.51
CA ASN A 35 1.24 -37.22 18.78
C ASN A 35 1.88 -38.16 19.81
N TYR A 36 2.54 -37.57 20.80
CA TYR A 36 2.96 -38.26 22.00
C TYR A 36 2.79 -37.37 23.23
N LYS A 37 2.77 -38.00 24.42
CA LYS A 37 2.84 -37.31 25.71
C LYS A 37 3.93 -37.94 26.57
N ILE A 38 4.49 -37.14 27.49
CA ILE A 38 5.46 -37.61 28.48
C ILE A 38 4.82 -37.54 29.87
N GLY A 39 4.83 -38.66 30.59
CA GLY A 39 4.33 -38.74 31.95
C GLY A 39 5.12 -37.87 32.92
N ASN A 40 4.41 -37.25 33.86
CA ASN A 40 5.00 -36.54 34.99
C ASN A 40 4.86 -37.33 36.31
N GLY A 41 4.39 -38.58 36.26
CA GLY A 41 4.21 -39.45 37.41
C GLY A 41 2.97 -39.18 38.27
N SER A 42 2.14 -38.19 37.93
CA SER A 42 0.98 -37.81 38.77
C SER A 42 -0.28 -37.45 37.98
N SER A 43 -0.16 -36.82 36.81
CA SER A 43 -1.28 -36.44 35.95
C SER A 43 -1.71 -37.59 35.05
N ALA A 44 -3.02 -37.80 34.94
CA ALA A 44 -3.62 -38.73 33.99
C ALA A 44 -3.44 -38.24 32.54
N TRP A 45 -3.49 -39.15 31.56
CA TRP A 45 -3.30 -38.88 30.13
C TRP A 45 -4.05 -37.64 29.63
N ASN A 46 -5.31 -37.49 29.99
CA ASN A 46 -6.17 -36.39 29.54
C ASN A 46 -5.70 -35.02 30.05
N SER A 47 -4.89 -34.99 31.12
CA SER A 47 -4.33 -33.78 31.73
C SER A 47 -2.87 -33.52 31.35
N LEU A 48 -2.21 -34.45 30.63
CA LEU A 48 -0.85 -34.27 30.13
C LEU A 48 -0.81 -33.42 28.84
N ALA A 49 0.25 -32.64 28.66
CA ALA A 49 0.48 -31.84 27.47
C ALA A 49 0.91 -32.70 26.27
N TYR A 50 0.49 -32.30 25.07
CA TYR A 50 0.86 -32.95 23.81
C TYR A 50 2.22 -32.45 23.28
N TYR A 51 2.91 -33.37 22.60
CA TYR A 51 4.07 -33.12 21.74
C TYR A 51 3.90 -33.91 20.43
N GLN A 52 4.68 -33.59 19.40
CA GLN A 52 4.60 -34.22 18.07
C GLN A 52 5.99 -34.60 17.58
N PHE A 53 6.12 -35.75 16.91
CA PHE A 53 7.33 -36.02 16.12
C PHE A 53 7.35 -35.04 14.95
N SER A 54 8.52 -34.44 14.67
CA SER A 54 8.61 -33.34 13.70
C SER A 54 7.91 -33.73 12.40
N PRO A 55 6.84 -33.04 11.98
CA PRO A 55 6.23 -33.35 10.71
C PRO A 55 7.25 -33.05 9.62
N GLU A 56 7.32 -33.89 8.58
CA GLU A 56 7.72 -33.39 7.27
C GLU A 56 6.92 -32.10 7.05
N VAL A 57 7.59 -30.96 6.86
CA VAL A 57 6.86 -29.70 6.63
C VAL A 57 6.32 -29.74 5.21
N LEU A 58 5.26 -30.52 5.01
CA LEU A 58 4.51 -30.62 3.77
C LEU A 58 3.76 -29.31 3.52
N MET A 59 3.29 -28.69 4.61
CA MET A 59 2.75 -27.35 4.67
C MET A 59 3.02 -26.76 6.06
N MET A 60 3.47 -25.51 6.13
CA MET A 60 3.63 -24.79 7.39
C MET A 60 2.38 -23.94 7.62
N LEU A 61 1.50 -24.41 8.50
CA LEU A 61 0.36 -23.62 8.95
C LEU A 61 0.86 -22.63 10.01
N MET A 62 0.98 -21.36 9.64
CA MET A 62 1.37 -20.30 10.56
C MET A 62 0.12 -19.68 11.19
N SER A 63 0.04 -19.67 12.51
CA SER A 63 -1.05 -18.98 13.21
C SER A 63 -0.92 -17.47 13.04
N LEU A 64 -2.06 -16.83 12.77
CA LEU A 64 -2.13 -15.37 12.65
C LEU A 64 -1.63 -14.71 13.93
N GLN A 65 -0.62 -13.85 13.82
CA GLN A 65 -0.17 -13.07 14.95
C GLN A 65 -1.04 -11.82 15.13
N PRO A 66 -1.62 -11.61 16.33
CA PRO A 66 -2.48 -10.45 16.60
C PRO A 66 -1.69 -9.14 16.54
N SER A 67 -0.41 -9.17 16.92
CA SER A 67 0.54 -8.07 16.85
C SER A 67 1.86 -8.53 16.26
N ASP A 68 2.72 -7.60 15.84
CA ASP A 68 4.08 -7.96 15.47
C ASP A 68 4.83 -8.48 16.71
N PRO A 69 5.57 -9.60 16.58
CA PRO A 69 6.34 -10.14 17.69
C PRO A 69 7.52 -9.23 17.99
N SER A 70 8.03 -9.28 19.23
CA SER A 70 9.21 -8.50 19.61
C SER A 70 10.42 -8.78 18.70
N PRO A 71 11.36 -7.83 18.53
CA PRO A 71 12.59 -8.09 17.78
C PRO A 71 13.34 -9.29 18.37
N PRO A 72 13.80 -10.26 17.54
CA PRO A 72 14.61 -11.37 18.01
C PRO A 72 16.04 -10.94 18.38
N PRO A 73 16.80 -11.76 19.12
CA PRO A 73 18.22 -11.50 19.41
C PRO A 73 19.07 -11.32 18.15
N VAL A 74 20.24 -10.68 18.30
CA VAL A 74 21.19 -10.45 17.20
C VAL A 74 21.54 -11.75 16.48
N GLY A 75 21.47 -11.73 15.14
CA GLY A 75 21.73 -12.90 14.31
C GLY A 75 20.53 -13.82 14.10
N MET A 76 19.35 -13.45 14.59
CA MET A 76 18.11 -14.22 14.44
C MET A 76 17.03 -13.46 13.67
N MET A 77 16.05 -14.20 13.13
CA MET A 77 14.89 -13.70 12.40
C MET A 77 13.65 -14.47 12.83
N ARG A 78 12.50 -13.79 12.92
CA ARG A 78 11.20 -14.44 13.11
C ARG A 78 10.43 -14.36 11.80
N LEU A 79 9.89 -15.49 11.34
CA LEU A 79 8.92 -15.57 10.26
C LEU A 79 7.56 -15.87 10.89
N TYR A 80 6.53 -15.10 10.55
CA TYR A 80 5.19 -15.24 11.12
C TYR A 80 4.11 -14.89 10.10
N ALA A 81 2.91 -15.42 10.29
CA ALA A 81 1.75 -15.01 9.52
C ALA A 81 1.17 -13.73 10.12
N LYS A 82 0.98 -12.72 9.27
CA LYS A 82 0.29 -11.49 9.63
C LYS A 82 -0.77 -11.21 8.57
N SER A 83 -1.98 -10.91 9.02
CA SER A 83 -3.06 -10.49 8.14
C SER A 83 -2.88 -9.02 7.83
N VAL A 84 -2.89 -8.68 6.55
CA VAL A 84 -3.07 -7.32 6.06
C VAL A 84 -4.43 -7.30 5.40
N THR A 85 -5.33 -6.46 5.90
CA THR A 85 -6.66 -6.28 5.31
C THR A 85 -7.38 -7.61 5.05
N GLY A 86 -7.30 -8.55 6.00
CA GLY A 86 -7.96 -9.87 5.92
C GLY A 86 -7.17 -10.94 5.15
N ARG A 87 -6.12 -10.58 4.41
CA ARG A 87 -5.25 -11.51 3.69
C ARG A 87 -4.05 -11.89 4.55
N THR A 88 -3.98 -13.16 4.93
CA THR A 88 -2.81 -13.69 5.66
C THR A 88 -1.63 -13.81 4.71
N LEU A 89 -0.56 -13.06 5.02
CA LEU A 89 0.69 -13.08 4.29
C LEU A 89 1.83 -13.52 5.21
N PRO A 90 2.84 -14.23 4.68
CA PRO A 90 4.05 -14.49 5.43
C PRO A 90 4.84 -13.18 5.58
N LYS A 91 5.26 -12.88 6.82
CA LYS A 91 5.99 -11.67 7.23
C LYS A 91 7.21 -12.06 8.04
N TYR A 92 8.30 -11.31 7.96
CA TYR A 92 9.49 -11.52 8.79
C TYR A 92 9.87 -10.28 9.58
N ILE A 93 10.52 -10.45 10.74
CA ILE A 93 11.15 -9.39 11.55
C ILE A 93 12.57 -9.81 11.94
N GLY A 94 13.55 -8.94 11.68
CA GLY A 94 14.96 -9.15 12.01
C GLY A 94 15.33 -8.59 13.38
N SER A 95 16.55 -8.86 13.85
CA SER A 95 17.03 -8.38 15.16
C SER A 95 17.14 -6.86 15.31
N SER A 96 17.05 -6.12 14.19
CA SER A 96 16.92 -4.67 14.17
C SER A 96 15.51 -4.18 14.51
N GLY A 97 14.53 -5.08 14.58
CA GLY A 97 13.11 -4.76 14.78
C GLY A 97 12.39 -4.28 13.52
N LEU A 98 13.07 -4.24 12.36
CA LEU A 98 12.43 -3.96 11.08
C LEU A 98 11.77 -5.23 10.53
N ASP A 99 10.55 -5.06 10.02
CA ASP A 99 9.69 -6.13 9.55
C ASP A 99 9.18 -5.89 8.12
N SER A 100 8.89 -6.98 7.37
CA SER A 100 8.41 -6.89 5.99
C SER A 100 7.66 -8.14 5.54
N PHE A 101 6.69 -7.96 4.64
CA PHE A 101 5.94 -9.06 4.04
C PHE A 101 6.72 -9.70 2.88
N LEU A 102 6.59 -11.01 2.74
CA LEU A 102 7.12 -11.76 1.61
C LEU A 102 6.10 -11.68 0.45
N GLN A 103 6.29 -10.71 -0.45
CA GLN A 103 5.62 -10.64 -1.76
C GLN A 103 6.69 -10.44 -2.88
N PRO A 104 7.26 -11.54 -3.42
CA PRO A 104 8.45 -11.50 -4.29
C PRO A 104 8.22 -11.67 -5.80
N PHE A 105 6.97 -11.84 -6.29
CA PHE A 105 6.71 -12.22 -7.69
C PHE A 105 5.88 -11.19 -8.45
N LEU A 106 6.53 -10.43 -9.33
CA LEU A 106 5.95 -9.34 -10.12
C LEU A 106 5.32 -9.80 -11.46
N ALA A 107 5.25 -11.11 -11.73
CA ALA A 107 4.83 -11.62 -13.06
C ALA A 107 3.37 -12.09 -13.13
N ARG A 108 2.68 -12.28 -11.98
CA ARG A 108 1.24 -12.60 -11.97
C ARG A 108 0.37 -11.36 -12.07
N ASN A 109 0.76 -10.31 -11.38
CA ASN A 109 0.08 -9.02 -11.45
C ASN A 109 0.92 -8.09 -12.32
N LYS A 110 0.27 -7.31 -13.17
CA LYS A 110 0.97 -6.38 -14.05
C LYS A 110 1.35 -5.16 -13.24
N ILE A 111 2.65 -4.98 -13.03
CA ILE A 111 3.19 -3.93 -12.18
C ILE A 111 3.83 -2.85 -13.03
N GLY A 112 3.44 -1.61 -12.76
CA GLY A 112 4.15 -0.42 -13.19
C GLY A 112 4.79 0.25 -11.99
N TYR A 113 6.09 0.48 -12.06
CA TYR A 113 6.81 1.25 -11.04
C TYR A 113 7.65 2.35 -11.67
N TRP A 114 7.45 3.56 -11.15
CA TRP A 114 8.20 4.75 -11.50
C TRP A 114 8.84 5.32 -10.23
N CYS A 115 10.16 5.42 -10.21
CA CYS A 115 10.88 6.04 -9.09
C CYS A 115 12.09 6.84 -9.57
N PRO A 116 12.23 8.12 -9.19
CA PRO A 116 13.33 8.94 -9.63
C PRO A 116 14.67 8.59 -8.98
N PRO A 117 15.79 8.74 -9.71
CA PRO A 117 17.12 8.40 -9.21
C PRO A 117 17.56 9.31 -8.06
N GLY A 118 16.97 10.51 -7.92
CA GLY A 118 17.41 11.56 -6.99
C GLY A 118 18.65 12.29 -7.52
N SER A 119 18.78 13.59 -7.22
CA SER A 119 19.91 14.43 -7.64
C SER A 119 20.19 14.50 -9.16
N ALA A 120 19.22 14.11 -10.00
CA ALA A 120 19.33 14.16 -11.45
C ALA A 120 17.97 14.48 -12.08
N THR A 121 17.98 14.97 -13.32
CA THR A 121 16.77 15.25 -14.12
C THR A 121 16.39 14.10 -15.06
N THR A 122 17.23 13.07 -15.17
CA THR A 122 16.98 11.92 -16.03
C THR A 122 15.65 11.26 -15.66
N ILE A 123 14.73 11.17 -16.63
CA ILE A 123 13.48 10.47 -16.44
C ILE A 123 13.82 9.00 -16.11
N PRO A 124 13.26 8.44 -15.04
CA PRO A 124 13.79 7.22 -14.45
C PRO A 124 13.49 6.00 -15.30
N GLY A 125 14.28 4.94 -15.11
CA GLY A 125 14.05 3.64 -15.73
C GLY A 125 12.64 3.13 -15.40
N VAL A 126 11.89 2.79 -16.44
CA VAL A 126 10.47 2.53 -16.39
C VAL A 126 10.25 1.01 -16.27
N LEU A 127 9.96 0.49 -15.08
CA LEU A 127 9.66 -0.94 -14.89
C LEU A 127 8.17 -1.18 -15.16
N GLY A 128 7.80 -1.62 -16.36
CA GLY A 128 6.41 -1.94 -16.72
C GLY A 128 5.44 -0.74 -16.71
N TYR A 129 5.95 0.46 -16.45
CA TYR A 129 5.23 1.72 -16.41
C TYR A 129 5.29 2.37 -17.82
N THR A 130 4.47 3.37 -18.11
CA THR A 130 4.49 4.11 -19.39
C THR A 130 5.28 5.39 -19.17
N ALA A 131 6.18 5.74 -20.10
CA ALA A 131 6.99 6.94 -19.99
C ALA A 131 6.09 8.18 -19.81
N PRO A 132 6.27 8.97 -18.73
CA PRO A 132 5.41 10.11 -18.48
C PRO A 132 5.69 11.26 -19.44
N THR A 133 4.63 11.99 -19.79
CA THR A 133 4.69 13.28 -20.48
C THR A 133 4.50 14.39 -19.47
N VAL A 134 5.21 15.50 -19.65
CA VAL A 134 5.32 16.55 -18.64
C VAL A 134 4.96 17.93 -19.21
N VAL A 135 4.54 18.83 -18.33
CA VAL A 135 4.45 20.28 -18.59
C VAL A 135 5.23 20.97 -17.48
N GLY A 136 5.98 22.02 -17.81
CA GLY A 136 6.94 22.64 -16.90
C GLY A 136 8.33 22.00 -17.00
N THR A 137 9.24 22.46 -16.15
CA THR A 137 10.66 22.09 -16.20
C THR A 137 10.98 21.02 -15.18
N ALA A 138 11.53 19.89 -15.64
CA ALA A 138 12.09 18.85 -14.77
C ALA A 138 13.32 19.41 -14.03
N THR A 139 13.26 19.43 -12.72
CA THR A 139 14.26 20.05 -11.84
C THR A 139 14.81 19.01 -10.88
N ALA A 140 16.12 18.79 -10.93
CA ALA A 140 16.80 17.89 -10.01
C ALA A 140 16.61 18.37 -8.56
N ARG A 141 16.30 17.42 -7.68
CA ARG A 141 16.22 17.66 -6.25
C ARG A 141 17.37 16.93 -5.58
N THR A 142 18.35 17.70 -5.10
CA THR A 142 19.50 17.15 -4.41
C THR A 142 19.07 16.50 -3.11
N VAL A 143 19.47 15.25 -2.91
CA VAL A 143 19.27 14.56 -1.64
C VAL A 143 20.12 15.23 -0.57
N SER A 144 19.51 15.60 0.54
CA SER A 144 20.19 16.17 1.71
C SER A 144 19.59 15.65 3.01
N VAL A 145 20.25 15.95 4.13
CA VAL A 145 19.94 15.35 5.44
C VAL A 145 19.08 16.23 6.36
N VAL A 146 18.49 17.30 5.81
CA VAL A 146 17.83 18.38 6.58
C VAL A 146 16.48 17.94 7.15
N ASN A 147 15.61 17.41 6.31
CA ASN A 147 14.27 16.96 6.68
C ASN A 147 13.86 15.72 5.85
N GLN A 148 12.70 15.14 6.18
CA GLN A 148 12.20 13.93 5.53
C GLN A 148 12.05 14.08 4.01
N LEU A 149 11.49 15.19 3.51
CA LEU A 149 11.37 15.43 2.06
C LEU A 149 12.74 15.48 1.38
N THR A 150 13.70 16.21 1.96
CA THR A 150 15.03 16.36 1.38
C THR A 150 15.86 15.07 1.40
N ARG A 151 15.54 14.13 2.31
CA ARG A 151 16.16 12.79 2.36
C ARG A 151 15.60 11.83 1.31
N MET A 152 14.46 12.13 0.72
CA MET A 152 13.85 11.30 -0.31
C MET A 152 14.45 11.58 -1.68
N ARG A 153 14.67 10.51 -2.46
CA ARG A 153 14.96 10.61 -3.89
C ARG A 153 13.69 11.04 -4.60
N ARG A 154 13.72 12.20 -5.24
CA ARG A 154 12.55 12.85 -5.84
C ARG A 154 12.93 13.60 -7.11
N LEU A 155 11.95 13.83 -7.97
CA LEU A 155 12.08 14.69 -9.15
C LEU A 155 10.99 15.76 -9.08
N GLY A 156 11.39 17.02 -9.22
CA GLY A 156 10.47 18.14 -9.21
C GLY A 156 10.09 18.58 -10.60
N TYR A 157 8.86 19.03 -10.75
CA TYR A 157 8.37 19.72 -11.93
C TYR A 157 7.94 21.12 -11.54
N VAL A 158 8.53 22.12 -12.18
CA VAL A 158 8.34 23.53 -11.84
C VAL A 158 7.70 24.26 -13.02
N SER A 159 6.63 25.01 -12.75
CA SER A 159 5.95 25.80 -13.77
C SER A 159 6.75 27.05 -14.16
N ALA A 160 6.36 27.72 -15.23
CA ALA A 160 6.77 29.11 -15.45
C ALA A 160 6.13 30.04 -14.39
N THR A 161 6.57 31.30 -14.36
CA THR A 161 6.10 32.33 -13.43
C THR A 161 4.92 33.14 -13.96
N THR A 162 4.54 32.99 -15.24
CA THR A 162 3.38 33.70 -15.80
C THR A 162 2.09 33.14 -15.22
N THR A 163 1.08 33.99 -15.07
CA THR A 163 -0.26 33.59 -14.63
C THR A 163 -0.82 32.44 -15.48
N GLY A 164 -1.45 31.46 -14.83
CA GLY A 164 -2.03 30.28 -15.47
C GLY A 164 -1.02 29.18 -15.83
N SER A 165 0.24 29.29 -15.38
CA SER A 165 1.27 28.30 -15.65
C SER A 165 1.00 27.00 -14.89
N LEU A 166 1.40 25.88 -15.50
CA LEU A 166 1.25 24.54 -14.94
C LEU A 166 2.59 23.82 -14.82
N ALA A 167 2.72 23.03 -13.75
CA ALA A 167 3.63 21.91 -13.66
C ALA A 167 2.79 20.63 -13.68
N SER A 168 3.12 19.67 -14.54
CA SER A 168 2.39 18.41 -14.60
C SER A 168 3.27 17.24 -14.98
N ILE A 169 2.83 16.07 -14.52
CA ILE A 169 3.32 14.77 -14.93
C ILE A 169 2.10 13.89 -15.18
N ARG A 170 2.05 13.26 -16.35
CA ARG A 170 0.95 12.38 -16.70
C ARG A 170 1.42 11.22 -17.55
N VAL A 171 0.67 10.14 -17.53
CA VAL A 171 0.73 9.10 -18.55
C VAL A 171 -0.31 9.40 -19.61
N ALA A 172 0.14 9.62 -20.86
CA ALA A 172 -0.70 9.99 -22.00
C ALA A 172 -1.35 8.76 -22.67
N ALA A 173 -1.67 7.73 -21.89
CA ALA A 173 -2.34 6.51 -22.32
C ALA A 173 -3.30 6.05 -21.21
N ALA A 174 -4.52 5.67 -21.58
CA ALA A 174 -5.48 5.12 -20.64
C ALA A 174 -5.38 3.58 -20.66
N GLN A 175 -5.12 2.96 -19.52
CA GLN A 175 -4.68 1.56 -19.41
C GLN A 175 -5.34 0.78 -18.26
N ILE A 176 -6.06 1.44 -17.35
CA ILE A 176 -6.72 0.80 -16.20
C ILE A 176 -8.21 1.13 -16.19
N THR A 177 -9.02 0.31 -15.51
CA THR A 177 -10.43 0.59 -15.23
C THR A 177 -10.74 0.32 -13.76
N THR A 178 -11.83 0.88 -13.25
CA THR A 178 -12.40 0.40 -11.98
C THR A 178 -12.91 -1.03 -12.14
N GLY A 179 -13.06 -1.75 -11.03
CA GLY A 179 -13.55 -3.14 -11.05
C GLY A 179 -14.96 -3.24 -11.63
N ASN A 180 -15.23 -4.30 -12.38
CA ASN A 180 -16.55 -4.53 -12.98
C ASN A 180 -17.51 -5.32 -12.07
N GLY A 181 -17.05 -5.82 -10.92
CA GLY A 181 -17.86 -6.65 -10.02
C GLY A 181 -17.87 -8.13 -10.36
N SER A 182 -17.09 -8.56 -11.35
CA SER A 182 -17.05 -9.94 -11.85
C SER A 182 -15.63 -10.43 -12.11
N GLY A 183 -14.64 -9.82 -11.44
CA GLY A 183 -13.25 -10.26 -11.50
C GLY A 183 -12.43 -9.62 -12.63
N LEU A 184 -12.96 -8.61 -13.33
CA LEU A 184 -12.23 -7.88 -14.37
C LEU A 184 -12.00 -6.42 -13.99
N GLY A 185 -10.92 -5.85 -14.52
CA GLY A 185 -10.48 -4.49 -14.21
C GLY A 185 -9.92 -4.41 -12.80
N GLY A 186 -10.07 -3.25 -12.17
CA GLY A 186 -9.55 -3.01 -10.83
C GLY A 186 -8.05 -2.69 -10.84
N PHE A 187 -7.61 -2.09 -9.74
CA PHE A 187 -6.22 -1.69 -9.58
C PHE A 187 -5.87 -1.45 -8.12
N PHE A 188 -4.58 -1.57 -7.81
CA PHE A 188 -3.98 -1.02 -6.61
C PHE A 188 -2.92 0.01 -6.99
N LYS A 189 -3.03 1.23 -6.46
CA LYS A 189 -2.15 2.35 -6.78
C LYS A 189 -1.58 2.95 -5.51
N ILE A 190 -0.30 3.30 -5.54
CA ILE A 190 0.34 4.15 -4.52
C ILE A 190 1.13 5.24 -5.21
N THR A 191 0.90 6.49 -4.85
CA THR A 191 1.72 7.61 -5.31
C THR A 191 2.20 8.45 -4.14
N ARG A 192 3.49 8.77 -4.12
CA ARG A 192 4.12 9.65 -3.14
C ARG A 192 4.51 10.96 -3.80
N PHE A 193 4.08 12.06 -3.20
CA PHE A 193 4.29 13.38 -3.73
C PHE A 193 4.51 14.40 -2.62
N ALA A 194 5.01 15.56 -3.02
CA ALA A 194 5.14 16.73 -2.18
C ALA A 194 4.91 17.99 -3.00
N ILE A 195 4.46 19.04 -2.31
CA ILE A 195 4.40 20.38 -2.87
C ILE A 195 5.76 21.03 -2.63
N SER A 196 6.28 21.70 -3.67
CA SER A 196 7.66 22.19 -3.72
C SER A 196 7.76 23.65 -4.20
N ASP A 197 6.71 24.42 -3.95
CA ASP A 197 6.65 25.86 -4.26
C ASP A 197 7.76 26.63 -3.52
N ALA A 198 8.40 27.56 -4.22
CA ALA A 198 9.43 28.41 -3.63
C ALA A 198 8.87 29.48 -2.69
N ALA A 199 7.59 29.84 -2.85
CA ALA A 199 6.87 30.83 -2.04
C ALA A 199 5.38 30.48 -2.02
N THR A 200 4.64 31.01 -1.05
CA THR A 200 3.21 30.70 -0.89
C THR A 200 2.41 31.19 -2.09
N VAL A 201 1.73 30.26 -2.77
CA VAL A 201 0.79 30.54 -3.86
C VAL A 201 -0.61 30.23 -3.37
N ALA A 202 -1.26 31.21 -2.72
CA ALA A 202 -2.50 31.00 -1.97
C ALA A 202 -3.64 30.36 -2.78
N ASN A 203 -3.79 30.77 -4.05
CA ASN A 203 -4.86 30.30 -4.93
C ASN A 203 -4.40 29.18 -5.89
N ALA A 204 -3.28 28.51 -5.58
CA ALA A 204 -2.83 27.37 -6.38
C ALA A 204 -3.90 26.29 -6.40
N ARG A 205 -3.90 25.51 -7.49
CA ARG A 205 -4.74 24.32 -7.61
C ARG A 205 -3.86 23.12 -7.86
N MET A 206 -4.26 21.97 -7.32
CA MET A 206 -3.52 20.74 -7.47
C MET A 206 -4.48 19.56 -7.56
N PHE A 207 -4.09 18.58 -8.37
CA PHE A 207 -4.67 17.24 -8.36
C PHE A 207 -3.56 16.24 -8.62
N ILE A 208 -3.61 15.08 -7.95
CA ILE A 208 -2.81 13.90 -8.26
C ILE A 208 -3.65 12.64 -8.05
N GLY A 209 -3.69 11.78 -9.07
CA GLY A 209 -4.47 10.55 -9.01
C GLY A 209 -4.59 9.87 -10.37
N VAL A 210 -5.77 9.29 -10.61
CA VAL A 210 -6.16 8.65 -11.86
C VAL A 210 -7.22 9.48 -12.57
N SER A 211 -7.23 9.47 -13.90
CA SER A 211 -8.21 10.18 -14.71
C SER A 211 -8.40 9.49 -16.06
N SER A 212 -9.55 9.64 -16.72
CA SER A 212 -9.69 9.26 -18.14
C SER A 212 -8.96 10.20 -19.11
N THR A 213 -8.48 11.36 -18.64
CA THR A 213 -7.84 12.37 -19.49
C THR A 213 -6.38 12.01 -19.79
N THR A 214 -6.01 11.93 -21.07
CA THR A 214 -4.63 11.72 -21.53
C THR A 214 -3.96 13.00 -22.07
N SER A 215 -4.76 14.03 -22.36
CA SER A 215 -4.30 15.35 -22.77
C SER A 215 -3.61 16.11 -21.62
N ALA A 216 -2.84 17.14 -21.97
CA ALA A 216 -2.23 18.01 -20.99
C ALA A 216 -3.31 18.73 -20.14
N PRO A 217 -3.09 18.89 -18.82
CA PRO A 217 -4.01 19.64 -17.96
C PRO A 217 -4.08 21.11 -18.37
N THR A 218 -5.23 21.71 -18.13
CA THR A 218 -5.45 23.17 -18.21
C THR A 218 -5.67 23.73 -16.81
N ASN A 219 -5.63 25.04 -16.64
CA ASN A 219 -5.97 25.68 -15.37
C ASN A 219 -7.49 25.55 -15.11
N VAL A 220 -7.88 24.51 -14.39
CA VAL A 220 -9.27 24.17 -14.05
C VAL A 220 -9.39 23.87 -12.56
N GLU A 221 -10.57 24.12 -11.99
CA GLU A 221 -10.85 23.76 -10.60
C GLU A 221 -10.93 22.23 -10.44
N PRO A 222 -10.21 21.60 -9.49
CA PRO A 222 -10.27 20.15 -9.31
C PRO A 222 -11.67 19.60 -9.00
N SER A 223 -12.54 20.40 -8.37
CA SER A 223 -13.94 20.02 -8.06
C SER A 223 -14.84 19.90 -9.29
N THR A 224 -14.39 20.32 -10.47
CA THR A 224 -15.15 20.17 -11.72
C THR A 224 -14.66 19.02 -12.57
N LEU A 225 -13.62 18.30 -12.14
CA LEU A 225 -13.05 17.20 -12.90
C LEU A 225 -14.01 16.00 -12.95
N LEU A 226 -14.10 15.39 -14.13
CA LEU A 226 -14.90 14.21 -14.40
C LEU A 226 -14.01 12.98 -14.58
N ASN A 227 -14.58 11.80 -14.40
CA ASN A 227 -13.90 10.50 -14.57
C ASN A 227 -12.49 10.49 -13.94
N CYS A 228 -12.42 10.89 -12.68
CA CYS A 228 -11.18 10.99 -11.94
C CYS A 228 -11.35 10.53 -10.50
N ILE A 229 -10.26 10.12 -9.88
CA ILE A 229 -10.16 9.85 -8.44
C ILE A 229 -8.75 10.26 -8.01
N GLY A 230 -8.64 11.14 -7.03
CA GLY A 230 -7.34 11.60 -6.56
C GLY A 230 -7.42 12.51 -5.36
N VAL A 231 -6.26 12.99 -4.94
CA VAL A 231 -6.11 13.97 -3.86
C VAL A 231 -5.57 15.28 -4.44
N GLY A 232 -5.94 16.40 -3.85
CA GLY A 232 -5.53 17.70 -4.35
C GLY A 232 -6.00 18.83 -3.47
N HIS A 233 -5.99 20.05 -4.00
CA HIS A 233 -6.70 21.16 -3.39
C HIS A 233 -7.10 22.18 -4.45
N GLY A 234 -8.23 22.83 -4.21
CA GLY A 234 -8.74 23.92 -5.01
C GLY A 234 -8.19 25.28 -4.58
N ALA A 235 -8.58 26.32 -5.33
CA ALA A 235 -8.06 27.67 -5.12
C ALA A 235 -8.42 28.27 -3.74
N ALA A 236 -9.54 27.85 -3.15
CA ALA A 236 -10.01 28.33 -1.85
C ALA A 236 -9.65 27.41 -0.68
N ASN A 237 -8.97 26.29 -0.93
CA ASN A 237 -8.77 25.25 0.08
C ASN A 237 -7.46 25.43 0.85
N SER A 238 -7.53 25.32 2.17
CA SER A 238 -6.35 25.30 3.06
C SER A 238 -5.85 23.89 3.37
N ASN A 239 -6.70 22.88 3.13
CA ASN A 239 -6.40 21.46 3.33
C ASN A 239 -6.44 20.73 1.98
N LEU A 240 -5.89 19.52 1.95
CA LEU A 240 -6.06 18.58 0.86
C LEU A 240 -7.46 17.96 0.92
N PHE A 241 -8.02 17.67 -0.26
CA PHE A 241 -9.33 17.07 -0.45
C PHE A 241 -9.21 15.84 -1.34
N ILE A 242 -10.11 14.87 -1.15
CA ILE A 242 -10.37 13.85 -2.18
C ILE A 242 -11.29 14.44 -3.22
N TYR A 243 -10.85 14.39 -4.48
CA TYR A 243 -11.64 14.72 -5.66
C TYR A 243 -11.98 13.43 -6.39
N TYR A 244 -13.26 13.28 -6.73
CA TYR A 244 -13.72 12.13 -7.48
C TYR A 244 -14.94 12.48 -8.34
N GLY A 245 -15.14 11.70 -9.40
CA GLY A 245 -16.29 11.85 -10.27
C GLY A 245 -16.32 10.78 -11.37
N GLY A 246 -17.52 10.42 -11.80
CA GLY A 246 -17.77 9.64 -13.00
C GLY A 246 -18.16 10.58 -14.14
N SER A 247 -19.34 10.35 -14.73
CA SER A 247 -19.92 11.32 -15.67
C SER A 247 -20.36 12.64 -15.02
N ALA A 248 -20.39 12.72 -13.68
CA ALA A 248 -20.59 13.95 -12.93
C ALA A 248 -19.54 14.10 -11.82
N ALA A 249 -19.04 15.33 -11.63
CA ALA A 249 -18.15 15.66 -10.52
C ALA A 249 -18.91 15.55 -9.20
N GLN A 250 -18.23 15.06 -8.16
CA GLN A 250 -18.82 14.88 -6.84
C GLN A 250 -18.31 15.95 -5.87
N THR A 251 -19.05 16.15 -4.78
CA THR A 251 -18.63 17.03 -3.69
C THR A 251 -17.28 16.55 -3.13
N PRO A 252 -16.22 17.39 -3.15
CA PRO A 252 -14.92 17.01 -2.61
C PRO A 252 -14.98 16.71 -1.11
N ILE A 253 -14.18 15.76 -0.65
CA ILE A 253 -14.11 15.36 0.77
C ILE A 253 -12.90 16.03 1.43
N ASP A 254 -13.11 16.87 2.44
CA ASP A 254 -12.04 17.54 3.20
C ASP A 254 -11.29 16.52 4.07
N LEU A 255 -9.96 16.45 3.95
CA LEU A 255 -9.12 15.62 4.81
C LEU A 255 -8.81 16.28 6.16
N GLY A 256 -9.13 17.56 6.30
CA GLY A 256 -8.99 18.33 7.53
C GLY A 256 -7.59 18.92 7.74
N VAL A 257 -7.44 19.66 8.84
CA VAL A 257 -6.25 20.47 9.16
C VAL A 257 -4.95 19.67 9.27
N ASN A 258 -5.04 18.36 9.49
CA ASN A 258 -3.88 17.46 9.54
C ASN A 258 -3.22 17.26 8.17
N PHE A 259 -3.91 17.63 7.08
CA PHE A 259 -3.47 17.53 5.70
C PHE A 259 -3.44 18.91 5.03
N PRO A 260 -2.54 19.82 5.43
CA PRO A 260 -2.47 21.17 4.86
C PRO A 260 -2.09 21.16 3.38
N ALA A 261 -2.69 22.07 2.59
CA ALA A 261 -2.49 22.14 1.14
C ALA A 261 -1.26 22.95 0.70
N ASN A 262 -0.74 23.87 1.51
CA ASN A 262 0.28 24.83 1.07
C ASN A 262 1.49 24.81 2.02
N THR A 263 2.27 23.74 1.95
CA THR A 263 3.36 23.46 2.89
C THR A 263 4.75 23.78 2.33
N LEU A 264 4.79 24.40 1.14
CA LEU A 264 5.96 24.84 0.37
C LEU A 264 6.97 23.74 0.01
N SER A 265 7.52 23.04 1.00
CA SER A 265 8.49 21.95 0.84
C SER A 265 8.69 21.16 2.15
N ALA A 266 7.73 21.23 3.08
CA ALA A 266 7.83 20.56 4.37
C ALA A 266 7.25 19.14 4.35
N ASP A 267 6.10 18.97 3.70
CA ASP A 267 5.28 17.76 3.86
C ASP A 267 5.32 16.84 2.64
N VAL A 268 5.33 15.54 2.95
CA VAL A 268 5.23 14.44 2.01
C VAL A 268 3.94 13.69 2.26
N TYR A 269 3.19 13.47 1.18
CA TYR A 269 1.93 12.74 1.20
C TYR A 269 2.04 11.47 0.38
N GLU A 270 1.35 10.43 0.84
CA GLU A 270 1.10 9.20 0.09
C GLU A 270 -0.42 9.11 -0.16
N LEU A 271 -0.80 8.92 -1.41
CA LEU A 271 -2.16 8.52 -1.78
C LEU A 271 -2.12 7.04 -2.19
N SER A 272 -2.93 6.24 -1.51
CA SER A 272 -3.20 4.86 -1.85
C SER A 272 -4.63 4.72 -2.32
N LEU A 273 -4.84 4.05 -3.45
CA LEU A 273 -6.16 3.76 -4.02
C LEU A 273 -6.28 2.27 -4.33
N PHE A 274 -7.43 1.68 -3.97
CA PHE A 274 -7.74 0.30 -4.33
C PHE A 274 -9.15 0.20 -4.92
N ALA A 275 -9.23 -0.27 -6.17
CA ALA A 275 -10.46 -0.64 -6.83
C ALA A 275 -10.51 -2.17 -6.98
N PRO A 276 -11.28 -2.90 -6.16
CA PRO A 276 -11.34 -4.36 -6.23
C PRO A 276 -12.01 -4.84 -7.53
N PRO A 277 -11.47 -5.86 -8.24
CA PRO A 277 -12.08 -6.37 -9.48
C PRO A 277 -13.45 -7.03 -9.25
N ASN A 278 -13.68 -7.56 -8.05
CA ASN A 278 -14.91 -8.29 -7.68
C ASN A 278 -16.02 -7.39 -7.11
N VAL A 279 -15.81 -6.07 -6.99
CA VAL A 279 -16.86 -5.14 -6.52
C VAL A 279 -16.94 -3.94 -7.46
N ALA A 280 -18.09 -3.76 -8.09
CA ALA A 280 -18.33 -2.61 -8.96
C ALA A 280 -18.59 -1.34 -8.14
N GLY A 281 -18.22 -0.18 -8.70
CA GLY A 281 -18.60 1.13 -8.14
C GLY A 281 -18.06 1.39 -6.74
N THR A 282 -16.93 0.77 -6.38
CA THR A 282 -16.28 0.92 -5.08
C THR A 282 -14.80 1.19 -5.26
N VAL A 283 -14.29 2.24 -4.61
CA VAL A 283 -12.85 2.54 -4.53
C VAL A 283 -12.51 2.94 -3.10
N TYR A 284 -11.52 2.29 -2.51
CA TYR A 284 -10.98 2.65 -1.21
C TYR A 284 -9.84 3.66 -1.40
N TYR A 285 -9.77 4.64 -0.51
CA TYR A 285 -8.65 5.56 -0.45
C TYR A 285 -8.04 5.59 0.95
N GLU A 286 -6.73 5.81 0.96
CA GLU A 286 -5.97 6.22 2.14
C GLU A 286 -5.03 7.36 1.74
N VAL A 287 -4.97 8.39 2.58
CA VAL A 287 -3.99 9.46 2.47
C VAL A 287 -3.19 9.51 3.74
N THR A 288 -1.87 9.37 3.61
CA THR A 288 -0.94 9.39 4.74
C THR A 288 0.01 10.56 4.61
N ARG A 289 0.11 11.38 5.67
CA ARG A 289 1.14 12.42 5.80
C ARG A 289 2.37 11.81 6.47
N LEU A 290 3.39 11.52 5.67
CA LEU A 290 4.53 10.70 6.11
C LEU A 290 5.38 11.40 7.20
N ASN A 291 5.33 12.73 7.28
CA ASN A 291 6.08 13.51 8.27
C ASN A 291 5.51 13.41 9.69
N THR A 292 4.20 13.19 9.81
CA THR A 292 3.49 13.22 11.10
C THR A 292 2.77 11.92 11.41
N GLY A 293 2.67 11.00 10.45
CA GLY A 293 1.97 9.72 10.61
C GLY A 293 0.44 9.86 10.64
N HIS A 294 -0.13 11.01 10.27
CA HIS A 294 -1.58 11.16 10.17
C HIS A 294 -2.10 10.41 8.95
N ILE A 295 -3.22 9.69 9.14
CA ILE A 295 -3.85 8.85 8.13
C ILE A 295 -5.32 9.25 8.03
N ALA A 296 -5.80 9.44 6.80
CA ALA A 296 -7.21 9.61 6.48
C ALA A 296 -7.65 8.52 5.50
N THR A 297 -8.70 7.79 5.83
CA THR A 297 -9.21 6.68 5.03
C THR A 297 -10.68 6.89 4.69
N GLY A 298 -11.12 6.34 3.57
CA GLY A 298 -12.54 6.24 3.28
C GLY A 298 -12.85 5.33 2.11
N THR A 299 -14.15 5.15 1.88
CA THR A 299 -14.68 4.37 0.76
C THR A 299 -15.53 5.28 -0.10
N LEU A 300 -15.20 5.34 -1.39
CA LEU A 300 -16.05 5.97 -2.40
C LEU A 300 -16.98 4.90 -2.96
N THR A 301 -18.27 5.19 -2.99
CA THR A 301 -19.30 4.27 -3.52
C THR A 301 -20.21 5.01 -4.49
N GLY A 302 -20.57 4.36 -5.60
CA GLY A 302 -21.57 4.88 -6.52
C GLY A 302 -21.51 4.27 -7.91
N SER A 303 -22.49 4.59 -8.74
CA SER A 303 -22.54 4.14 -10.14
C SER A 303 -21.56 4.92 -11.03
N GLY A 304 -21.58 4.65 -12.34
CA GLY A 304 -20.79 5.37 -13.36
C GLY A 304 -21.01 6.89 -13.42
N VAL A 305 -21.98 7.42 -12.67
CA VAL A 305 -22.19 8.86 -12.47
C VAL A 305 -21.24 9.42 -11.41
N ALA A 306 -21.13 8.74 -10.27
CA ALA A 306 -20.36 9.22 -9.12
C ALA A 306 -18.89 8.77 -9.17
N LEU A 307 -18.61 7.63 -9.81
CA LEU A 307 -17.28 7.10 -10.02
C LEU A 307 -17.05 6.76 -11.49
N PRO A 308 -15.79 6.73 -11.96
CA PRO A 308 -15.48 6.24 -13.31
C PRO A 308 -16.12 4.87 -13.54
N SER A 309 -16.87 4.76 -14.63
CA SER A 309 -17.49 3.49 -15.04
C SER A 309 -16.42 2.42 -15.31
N SER A 310 -16.73 1.15 -15.06
CA SER A 310 -15.82 0.02 -15.38
C SER A 310 -15.54 -0.10 -16.88
N ASN A 311 -16.33 0.56 -17.73
CA ASN A 311 -16.12 0.67 -19.18
C ASN A 311 -15.29 1.92 -19.58
N THR A 312 -14.90 2.77 -18.63
CA THR A 312 -14.09 3.97 -18.88
C THR A 312 -12.63 3.68 -18.55
N LEU A 313 -11.78 3.68 -19.59
CA LEU A 313 -10.33 3.59 -19.40
C LEU A 313 -9.79 4.85 -18.75
N MET A 314 -8.86 4.65 -17.81
CA MET A 314 -8.15 5.70 -17.08
C MET A 314 -6.64 5.55 -17.23
N THR A 315 -5.94 6.67 -17.16
CA THR A 315 -4.51 6.72 -16.90
C THR A 315 -4.26 6.56 -15.39
N TYR A 316 -3.20 5.82 -15.04
CA TYR A 316 -2.81 5.62 -13.65
C TYR A 316 -2.00 6.78 -13.07
N MET A 317 -1.59 7.75 -13.88
CA MET A 317 -0.93 8.96 -13.39
C MET A 317 -1.45 10.18 -14.15
N TRP A 318 -2.13 11.04 -13.42
CA TRP A 318 -2.50 12.36 -13.87
C TRP A 318 -2.33 13.32 -12.70
N ALA A 319 -1.26 14.12 -12.74
CA ALA A 319 -0.91 15.06 -11.68
C ALA A 319 -0.61 16.43 -12.26
N TYR A 320 -1.17 17.47 -11.65
CA TYR A 320 -0.84 18.85 -11.98
C TYR A 320 -0.84 19.74 -10.74
N ARG A 321 -0.07 20.82 -10.84
CA ARG A 321 -0.17 21.99 -9.98
C ARG A 321 -0.16 23.24 -10.87
N THR A 322 -1.03 24.20 -10.60
CA THR A 322 -1.07 25.47 -11.32
C THR A 322 -1.04 26.65 -10.37
N ASN A 323 -0.37 27.72 -10.79
CA ASN A 323 -0.34 28.98 -10.06
C ASN A 323 -1.63 29.81 -10.20
N ASN A 324 -2.59 29.29 -10.99
CA ASN A 324 -3.89 29.89 -11.23
C ASN A 324 -3.80 31.34 -11.68
N THR A 325 -4.17 32.31 -10.84
CA THR A 325 -4.13 33.75 -11.17
C THR A 325 -2.83 34.42 -10.71
N THR A 326 -2.02 33.75 -9.89
CA THR A 326 -0.82 34.32 -9.25
C THR A 326 0.42 34.14 -10.14
N ALA A 327 1.12 35.23 -10.45
CA ALA A 327 2.34 35.22 -11.26
C ALA A 327 3.59 34.77 -10.46
N LEU A 328 3.53 33.57 -9.87
CA LEU A 328 4.64 32.90 -9.20
C LEU A 328 4.77 31.47 -9.73
N ALA A 329 5.97 30.90 -9.72
CA ALA A 329 6.13 29.50 -10.09
C ALA A 329 5.58 28.58 -9.00
N VAL A 330 4.96 27.48 -9.42
CA VAL A 330 4.55 26.37 -8.55
C VAL A 330 5.37 25.12 -8.84
N GLY A 331 5.56 24.29 -7.82
CA GLY A 331 6.32 23.06 -7.87
C GLY A 331 5.52 21.87 -7.36
N ILE A 332 5.57 20.76 -8.09
CA ILE A 332 5.12 19.45 -7.63
C ILE A 332 6.26 18.46 -7.75
N ASP A 333 6.52 17.72 -6.69
CA ASP A 333 7.59 16.73 -6.62
C ASP A 333 7.00 15.33 -6.48
N LEU A 334 7.51 14.41 -7.29
CA LEU A 334 7.13 12.99 -7.24
C LEU A 334 8.29 12.21 -6.64
N ILE A 335 7.96 11.33 -5.70
CA ILE A 335 8.91 10.45 -5.00
C ILE A 335 8.79 9.02 -5.54
N SER A 336 7.57 8.56 -5.81
CA SER A 336 7.32 7.27 -6.44
C SER A 336 5.90 7.20 -6.95
N ASP A 337 5.70 6.43 -8.01
CA ASP A 337 4.37 5.99 -8.41
C ASP A 337 4.37 4.49 -8.70
N TYR A 338 3.36 3.81 -8.20
CA TYR A 338 3.16 2.38 -8.28
C TYR A 338 1.73 2.09 -8.73
N ILE A 339 1.61 1.15 -9.66
CA ILE A 339 0.32 0.62 -10.12
C ILE A 339 0.42 -0.89 -10.26
N GLU A 340 -0.64 -1.58 -9.87
CA GLU A 340 -0.81 -3.01 -10.02
C GLU A 340 -2.21 -3.28 -10.58
N THR A 341 -2.29 -4.07 -11.65
CA THR A 341 -3.56 -4.58 -12.19
C THR A 341 -3.57 -6.10 -12.15
N ASP A 342 -4.71 -6.67 -11.79
CA ASP A 342 -4.92 -8.13 -11.72
C ASP A 342 -5.17 -8.75 -13.12
N SER A 343 -5.29 -7.91 -14.15
CA SER A 343 -5.45 -8.25 -15.57
C SER A 343 -4.31 -7.69 -16.43
#